data_AF-A0A5B0MSA0-F1
#
_entry.id   AF-A0A5B0MSA0-F1
#
_cell.length_a   1.000
_cell.length_b   1.000
_cell.length_c   1.000
_cell.angle_alpha   90.00
_cell.angle_beta   90.00
_cell.angle_gamma   90.00
#
_symmetry.space_group_name_H-M   'P 1'
#
loop_
_entity.id
_entity.type
_entity.pdbx_description
1 polymer ?
#
loop_
_entity_poly.entity_id
_entity_poly.type
_entity_poly.pdbx_seq_one_letter_code
_entity_poly.pdbx_strand_id
1 'polypeptide(L)'
;MGRETSKGDFQVHDLIYAGVPDQPRKPTGKKKEDLDQGLVALVSGLDLDNNNSSRTKARAETLVEWLNGQIGGDEERRLARSVGRLVIAGNLTRVPSVNEPPVQNSKEATKLKRSAYEPAISAPPPTDPADQLLSQLDLPVDLMPGPTDPTIQSLPQQALHRCLFPKATALRTAHPLNHGPNPWWAEIGGASFLGTSGQNLDDIYKYVVDEDRLSLATQMLEWSHIAPTAPDTLHCYPFRERDPFVLSELPQVYFVGNQPEFKTHLQEYGPPENRSRTRIILLPRFSRSGTIVLVDPISLVCQTVLLLPSLEKLPDEPDDLDSDGQDHLPPEKLVMEIDAGDDDDE
;
A
#
# COMPACT_ATOMS: atom_id res chain seq x y z
N MET A 1 6.20 -33.06 -5.08
CA MET A 1 6.33 -34.53 -5.21
C MET A 1 6.50 -35.14 -3.84
N GLY A 2 6.10 -36.40 -3.65
CA GLY A 2 6.12 -37.04 -2.34
C GLY A 2 5.56 -38.45 -2.38
N ARG A 3 5.37 -39.05 -1.20
CA ARG A 3 4.77 -40.38 -1.03
C ARG A 3 3.80 -40.41 0.15
N GLU A 4 2.77 -41.24 0.04
CA GLU A 4 1.86 -41.53 1.14
C GLU A 4 2.52 -42.49 2.14
N THR A 5 2.35 -42.21 3.43
CA THR A 5 2.83 -43.04 4.53
C THR A 5 1.78 -44.07 4.94
N SER A 6 2.19 -45.11 5.68
CA SER A 6 1.27 -46.13 6.21
C SER A 6 0.24 -45.57 7.20
N LYS A 7 0.51 -44.41 7.80
CA LYS A 7 -0.38 -43.70 8.73
C LYS A 7 -1.41 -42.81 8.02
N GLY A 8 -1.31 -42.65 6.69
CA GLY A 8 -2.20 -41.81 5.86
C GLY A 8 -1.70 -40.38 5.63
N ASP A 9 -0.55 -40.00 6.20
CA ASP A 9 0.08 -38.71 5.96
C ASP A 9 0.83 -38.69 4.62
N PHE A 10 0.98 -37.50 4.02
CA PHE A 10 1.76 -37.32 2.79
C PHE A 10 3.14 -36.73 3.07
N GLN A 11 4.19 -37.53 2.89
CA GLN A 11 5.57 -37.09 3.04
C GLN A 11 6.01 -36.34 1.78
N VAL A 12 6.26 -35.04 1.91
CA VAL A 12 6.71 -34.17 0.80
C VAL A 12 8.21 -34.32 0.58
N HIS A 13 8.61 -34.59 -0.65
CA HIS A 13 10.02 -34.65 -1.07
C HIS A 13 10.46 -33.40 -1.85
N ASP A 14 9.54 -32.79 -2.60
CA ASP A 14 9.86 -31.64 -3.45
C ASP A 14 8.64 -30.74 -3.65
N LEU A 15 8.85 -29.44 -3.81
CA LEU A 15 7.82 -28.42 -4.02
C LEU A 15 8.13 -27.66 -5.30
N ILE A 16 7.16 -27.63 -6.22
CA ILE A 16 7.28 -26.93 -7.50
C ILE A 16 6.20 -25.86 -7.54
N TYR A 17 6.61 -24.59 -7.59
CA TYR A 17 5.71 -23.45 -7.74
C TYR A 17 5.28 -23.25 -9.20
N ALA A 18 4.21 -22.49 -9.40
CA ALA A 18 3.71 -22.14 -10.74
C ALA A 18 4.77 -21.41 -11.59
N GLY A 19 5.68 -20.70 -10.93
CA GLY A 19 6.62 -19.79 -11.58
C GLY A 19 5.97 -18.44 -11.85
N VAL A 20 6.72 -17.54 -12.50
CA VAL A 20 6.20 -16.22 -12.90
C VAL A 20 5.55 -16.27 -14.28
N PRO A 21 4.50 -15.46 -14.53
CA PRO A 21 3.94 -15.33 -15.86
C PRO A 21 4.86 -14.51 -16.77
N ASP A 22 4.53 -14.48 -18.06
CA ASP A 22 5.29 -13.66 -19.02
C ASP A 22 5.14 -12.17 -18.70
N GLN A 23 6.24 -11.43 -18.85
CA GLN A 23 6.23 -9.97 -18.72
C GLN A 23 5.60 -9.32 -19.97
N PRO A 24 4.75 -8.28 -19.82
CA PRO A 24 4.14 -7.64 -20.98
C PRO A 24 5.20 -7.06 -21.90
N ARG A 25 5.01 -7.28 -23.21
CA ARG A 25 5.91 -6.76 -24.24
C ARG A 25 5.84 -5.24 -24.22
N LYS A 26 7.02 -4.59 -24.25
CA LYS A 26 7.09 -3.13 -24.40
C LYS A 26 6.29 -2.71 -25.64
N PRO A 27 5.47 -1.64 -25.56
CA PRO A 27 4.71 -1.18 -26.70
C PRO A 27 5.64 -0.85 -27.85
N THR A 28 5.58 -1.65 -28.92
CA THR A 28 6.39 -1.45 -30.12
C THR A 28 5.95 -0.17 -30.82
N GLY A 29 6.85 0.81 -30.95
CA GLY A 29 6.64 2.01 -31.78
C GLY A 29 6.48 3.34 -31.06
N LYS A 30 6.45 3.39 -29.72
CA LYS A 30 6.53 4.66 -28.98
C LYS A 30 8.01 5.09 -28.88
N LYS A 31 8.33 6.32 -29.27
CA LYS A 31 9.71 6.83 -29.09
C LYS A 31 9.99 7.01 -27.60
N LYS A 32 11.25 6.92 -27.19
CA LYS A 32 11.67 7.11 -25.79
C LYS A 32 11.21 8.47 -25.24
N GLU A 33 11.15 9.49 -26.10
CA GLU A 33 10.65 10.84 -25.82
C GLU A 33 9.13 10.87 -25.54
N ASP A 34 8.33 9.98 -26.14
CA ASP A 34 6.88 9.88 -25.89
C ASP A 34 6.54 9.13 -24.59
N LEU A 35 7.52 8.38 -24.06
CA LEU A 35 7.40 7.58 -22.83
C LEU A 35 7.99 8.29 -21.61
N ASP A 36 8.68 9.41 -21.80
CA ASP A 36 9.31 10.17 -20.72
C ASP A 36 8.27 10.99 -19.95
N GLN A 37 7.52 10.29 -19.10
CA GLN A 37 6.56 10.88 -18.17
C GLN A 37 7.21 11.31 -16.84
N GLY A 38 8.55 11.37 -16.79
CA GLY A 38 9.29 11.64 -15.56
C GLY A 38 9.26 10.50 -14.55
N LEU A 39 9.70 10.80 -13.33
CA LEU A 39 9.69 9.88 -12.20
C LEU A 39 8.26 9.69 -11.66
N VAL A 40 7.98 8.49 -11.17
CA VAL A 40 6.75 8.18 -10.44
C VAL A 40 7.04 8.24 -8.95
N ALA A 41 6.36 9.14 -8.24
CA ALA A 41 6.38 9.17 -6.78
C ALA A 41 5.35 8.17 -6.22
N LEU A 42 5.77 7.37 -5.25
CA LEU A 42 4.96 6.40 -4.53
C LEU A 42 4.93 6.78 -3.05
N VAL A 43 3.73 6.88 -2.50
CA VAL A 43 3.48 7.19 -1.08
C VAL A 43 2.37 6.27 -0.58
N SER A 44 2.43 5.84 0.68
CA SER A 44 1.35 5.09 1.34
C SER A 44 1.16 5.56 2.78
N GLY A 45 -0.03 5.41 3.34
CA GLY A 45 -0.26 5.70 4.77
C GLY A 45 -0.03 7.16 5.11
N LEU A 46 -0.80 8.07 4.51
CA LEU A 46 -0.85 9.46 4.98
C LEU A 46 -1.69 9.57 6.26
N ASP A 47 -2.65 8.66 6.44
CA ASP A 47 -3.51 8.53 7.62
C ASP A 47 -4.19 9.85 8.02
N LEU A 48 -4.73 10.57 7.03
CA LEU A 48 -5.32 11.89 7.24
C LEU A 48 -6.70 11.80 7.91
N ASP A 49 -6.90 12.59 8.96
CA ASP A 49 -8.16 12.76 9.67
C ASP A 49 -8.25 14.17 10.31
N ASN A 50 -9.40 14.49 10.88
CA ASN A 50 -9.62 15.78 11.52
C ASN A 50 -8.79 15.98 12.81
N ASN A 51 -8.38 14.87 13.45
CA ASN A 51 -7.71 14.86 14.75
C ASN A 51 -6.19 14.68 14.65
N ASN A 52 -5.64 14.70 13.43
CA ASN A 52 -4.23 14.44 13.21
C ASN A 52 -3.35 15.36 14.05
N SER A 53 -2.26 14.79 14.56
CA SER A 53 -1.19 15.53 15.22
C SER A 53 -0.67 16.67 14.32
N SER A 54 -0.16 17.73 14.94
CA SER A 54 0.47 18.85 14.23
C SER A 54 1.61 18.38 13.31
N ARG A 55 2.30 17.29 13.69
CA ARG A 55 3.40 16.71 12.91
C ARG A 55 2.92 15.97 11.66
N THR A 56 1.84 15.21 11.74
CA THR A 56 1.25 14.53 10.56
C THR A 56 0.77 15.56 9.54
N LYS A 57 0.14 16.65 10.02
CA LYS A 57 -0.25 17.79 9.18
C LYS A 57 0.96 18.46 8.52
N ALA A 58 2.00 18.76 9.29
CA ALA A 58 3.23 19.34 8.75
C ALA A 58 3.90 18.44 7.70
N ARG A 59 3.90 17.11 7.88
CA ARG A 59 4.40 16.16 6.87
C ARG A 59 3.59 16.19 5.58
N ALA A 60 2.28 16.23 5.70
CA ALA A 60 1.36 16.30 4.57
C ALA A 60 1.54 17.63 3.80
N GLU A 61 1.70 18.75 4.50
CA GLU A 61 1.99 20.06 3.90
C GLU A 61 3.37 20.07 3.22
N THR A 62 4.41 19.59 3.89
CA THR A 62 5.78 19.49 3.33
C THR A 62 5.80 18.63 2.07
N LEU A 63 5.03 17.55 2.04
CA LEU A 63 4.87 16.69 0.85
C LEU A 63 4.33 17.47 -0.35
N VAL A 64 3.27 18.25 -0.14
CA VAL A 64 2.66 19.07 -1.20
C VAL A 64 3.64 20.14 -1.67
N GLU A 65 4.25 20.88 -0.74
CA GLU A 65 5.22 21.93 -1.07
C GLU A 65 6.44 21.37 -1.82
N TRP A 66 6.92 20.19 -1.44
CA TRP A 66 8.03 19.52 -2.11
C TRP A 66 7.65 19.08 -3.51
N LEU A 67 6.53 18.39 -3.69
CA LEU A 67 6.06 17.93 -5.00
C LEU A 67 5.75 19.08 -5.96
N ASN A 68 5.29 20.22 -5.45
CA ASN A 68 5.11 21.45 -6.22
C ASN A 68 6.43 22.20 -6.49
N GLY A 69 7.57 21.69 -6.01
CA GLY A 69 8.90 22.27 -6.20
C GLY A 69 9.14 23.60 -5.48
N GLN A 70 8.43 23.83 -4.37
CA GLN A 70 8.47 25.08 -3.60
C GLN A 70 9.57 25.07 -2.53
N ILE A 71 9.83 23.91 -1.91
CA ILE A 71 10.86 23.74 -0.87
C ILE A 71 12.09 23.00 -1.39
N GLY A 72 13.20 23.13 -0.66
CA GLY A 72 14.47 22.46 -0.95
C GLY A 72 15.48 23.31 -1.75
N GLY A 73 16.70 22.78 -1.85
CA GLY A 73 17.78 23.35 -2.67
C GLY A 73 17.52 23.21 -4.18
N ASP A 74 18.40 23.78 -5.02
CA ASP A 74 18.22 23.72 -6.48
C ASP A 74 18.16 22.29 -7.03
N GLU A 75 18.98 21.39 -6.51
CA GLU A 75 18.99 19.97 -6.91
C GLU A 75 17.70 19.25 -6.47
N GLU A 76 17.24 19.48 -5.24
CA GLU A 76 15.99 18.89 -4.72
C GLU A 76 14.76 19.39 -5.48
N ARG A 77 14.73 20.69 -5.81
CA ARG A 77 13.66 21.29 -6.62
C ARG A 77 13.68 20.77 -8.06
N ARG A 78 14.86 20.53 -8.65
CA ARG A 78 14.98 19.86 -9.95
C ARG A 78 14.43 18.44 -9.89
N LEU A 79 14.76 17.71 -8.81
CA LEU A 79 14.26 16.36 -8.59
C LEU A 79 12.74 16.34 -8.44
N ALA A 80 12.17 17.23 -7.63
CA ALA A 80 10.72 17.36 -7.48
C ALA A 80 10.02 17.64 -8.81
N ARG A 81 10.55 18.57 -9.62
CA ARG A 81 10.01 18.88 -10.96
C ARG A 81 10.14 17.75 -11.97
N SER A 82 11.03 16.79 -11.73
CA SER A 82 11.16 15.59 -12.57
C SER A 82 10.08 14.55 -12.27
N VAL A 83 9.33 14.70 -11.16
CA VAL A 83 8.18 13.83 -10.84
C VAL A 83 7.01 14.21 -11.73
N GLY A 84 6.58 13.29 -12.58
CA GLY A 84 5.43 13.52 -13.46
C GLY A 84 4.13 12.86 -13.01
N ARG A 85 4.17 12.00 -11.98
CA ARG A 85 2.97 11.35 -11.42
C ARG A 85 3.19 10.93 -9.97
N LEU A 86 2.14 11.05 -9.16
CA LEU A 86 2.08 10.52 -7.80
C LEU A 86 1.08 9.37 -7.71
N VAL A 87 1.46 8.28 -7.05
CA VAL A 87 0.57 7.18 -6.67
C VAL A 87 0.46 7.15 -5.16
N ILE A 88 -0.75 7.19 -4.64
CA ILE A 88 -1.06 7.03 -3.21
C ILE A 88 -1.63 5.64 -2.99
N ALA A 89 -0.81 4.76 -2.39
CA ALA A 89 -1.06 3.33 -2.23
C ALA A 89 -1.77 3.01 -0.90
N GLY A 90 -3.03 3.48 -0.78
CA GLY A 90 -3.90 3.18 0.36
C GLY A 90 -3.58 3.97 1.63
N ASN A 91 -4.56 3.95 2.56
CA ASN A 91 -4.53 4.65 3.83
C ASN A 91 -4.28 6.16 3.63
N LEU A 92 -5.02 6.75 2.68
CA LEU A 92 -5.03 8.20 2.51
C LEU A 92 -5.72 8.86 3.71
N THR A 93 -6.82 8.27 4.14
CA THR A 93 -7.64 8.71 5.26
C THR A 93 -7.66 7.66 6.36
N ARG A 94 -7.90 8.11 7.59
CA ARG A 94 -8.20 7.24 8.73
C ARG A 94 -9.62 7.48 9.17
N VAL A 95 -10.51 6.54 8.87
CA VAL A 95 -11.85 6.54 9.47
C VAL A 95 -11.75 5.84 10.82
N PRO A 96 -12.11 6.50 11.94
CA PRO A 96 -12.12 5.87 13.27
C PRO A 96 -12.97 4.60 13.23
N SER A 97 -12.39 3.49 13.67
CA SER A 97 -13.16 2.25 13.84
C SER A 97 -14.20 2.46 14.93
N VAL A 98 -15.39 1.86 14.77
CA VAL A 98 -16.50 1.93 15.74
C VAL A 98 -16.08 1.46 17.16
N ASN A 99 -14.96 0.76 17.28
CA ASN A 99 -14.39 0.25 18.52
C ASN A 99 -13.34 1.16 19.18
N GLU A 100 -12.94 2.28 18.57
CA GLU A 100 -12.10 3.25 19.27
C GLU A 100 -12.96 3.95 20.34
N PRO A 101 -12.55 3.95 21.62
CA PRO A 101 -13.29 4.67 22.64
C PRO A 101 -13.34 6.15 22.22
N PRO A 102 -14.51 6.81 22.24
CA PRO A 102 -14.58 8.22 21.93
C PRO A 102 -13.62 8.94 22.88
N VAL A 103 -12.68 9.70 22.32
CA VAL A 103 -11.77 10.57 23.08
C VAL A 103 -12.63 11.40 24.01
N GLN A 104 -12.62 11.05 25.30
CA GLN A 104 -13.54 11.58 26.30
C GLN A 104 -13.17 13.02 26.61
N ASN A 105 -13.74 13.95 25.85
CA ASN A 105 -13.88 15.35 26.26
C ASN A 105 -15.35 15.76 26.20
N SER A 106 -16.18 15.09 26.98
CA SER A 106 -17.35 15.68 27.64
C SER A 106 -18.02 14.66 28.55
N LYS A 107 -18.00 14.93 29.85
CA LYS A 107 -18.87 14.28 30.82
C LYS A 107 -20.29 14.75 30.52
N GLU A 108 -21.04 14.02 29.70
CA GLU A 108 -22.51 13.93 29.69
C GLU A 108 -23.01 13.25 28.41
N ALA A 109 -22.98 11.91 28.34
CA ALA A 109 -23.73 11.18 27.31
C ALA A 109 -24.07 9.74 27.71
N THR A 110 -24.48 9.51 28.96
CA THR A 110 -25.09 8.22 29.35
C THR A 110 -26.61 8.33 29.31
N LYS A 111 -27.17 8.40 28.10
CA LYS A 111 -28.57 8.07 27.72
C LYS A 111 -28.83 8.71 26.37
N LEU A 112 -28.98 7.91 25.32
CA LEU A 112 -30.09 8.04 24.36
C LEU A 112 -30.06 6.86 23.38
N LYS A 113 -30.98 5.92 23.67
CA LYS A 113 -31.44 4.91 22.73
C LYS A 113 -32.17 5.62 21.57
N ARG A 114 -31.90 5.16 20.33
CA ARG A 114 -32.73 5.29 19.12
C ARG A 114 -33.62 6.56 19.05
N SER A 115 -33.14 7.63 18.42
CA SER A 115 -34.00 8.63 17.79
C SER A 115 -33.21 9.51 16.83
N ALA A 116 -33.82 9.79 15.67
CA ALA A 116 -33.54 10.85 14.72
C ALA A 116 -32.14 10.91 14.06
N TYR A 117 -32.13 10.77 12.74
CA TYR A 117 -31.09 11.36 11.88
C TYR A 117 -31.20 12.88 12.02
N GLU A 118 -30.53 13.44 13.03
CA GLU A 118 -30.16 14.85 13.02
C GLU A 118 -28.97 15.00 12.07
N PRO A 119 -29.05 15.86 11.04
CA PRO A 119 -27.88 16.16 10.24
C PRO A 119 -26.87 16.84 11.17
N ALA A 120 -25.69 16.23 11.35
CA ALA A 120 -24.58 16.84 12.06
C ALA A 120 -24.05 18.04 11.23
N ILE A 121 -24.69 19.21 11.36
CA ILE A 121 -24.39 20.42 10.58
C ILE A 121 -23.16 21.19 11.15
N SER A 122 -22.12 20.52 11.66
CA SER A 122 -20.94 21.29 12.12
C SER A 122 -19.58 20.60 12.12
N ALA A 123 -19.48 19.30 11.86
CA ALA A 123 -18.18 18.64 11.75
C ALA A 123 -17.81 18.48 10.27
N PRO A 124 -16.60 18.92 9.83
CA PRO A 124 -16.13 18.59 8.49
C PRO A 124 -16.03 17.07 8.34
N PRO A 125 -16.29 16.51 7.14
CA PRO A 125 -16.14 15.09 6.91
C PRO A 125 -14.68 14.67 7.21
N PRO A 126 -14.44 13.43 7.67
CA PRO A 126 -13.08 12.96 7.97
C PRO A 126 -12.16 12.97 6.74
N THR A 127 -12.73 13.04 5.54
CA THR A 127 -12.00 13.14 4.28
C THR A 127 -11.61 14.57 3.91
N ASP A 128 -12.07 15.60 4.64
CA ASP A 128 -11.79 17.01 4.28
C ASP A 128 -10.29 17.35 4.26
N PRO A 129 -9.45 16.90 5.22
CA PRO A 129 -8.00 17.14 5.16
C PRO A 129 -7.36 16.50 3.92
N ALA A 130 -7.82 15.29 3.54
CA ALA A 130 -7.34 14.62 2.34
C ALA A 130 -7.79 15.35 1.06
N ASP A 131 -9.03 15.82 1.00
CA ASP A 131 -9.53 16.62 -0.12
C ASP A 131 -8.75 17.93 -0.29
N GLN A 132 -8.43 18.60 0.83
CA GLN A 132 -7.58 19.79 0.83
C GLN A 132 -6.18 19.49 0.30
N LEU A 133 -5.51 18.44 0.79
CA LEU A 133 -4.18 18.05 0.31
C LEU A 133 -4.19 17.74 -1.18
N LEU A 134 -5.15 16.94 -1.65
CA LEU A 134 -5.26 16.58 -3.05
C LEU A 134 -5.54 17.80 -3.94
N SER A 135 -6.29 18.78 -3.45
CA SER A 135 -6.59 19.99 -4.21
C SER A 135 -5.37 20.89 -4.45
N GLN A 136 -4.30 20.76 -3.66
CA GLN A 136 -3.10 21.58 -3.73
C GLN A 136 -1.97 20.98 -4.57
N LEU A 137 -2.07 19.71 -4.96
CA LEU A 137 -1.06 19.02 -5.77
C LEU A 137 -1.17 19.42 -7.25
N ASP A 138 -0.07 19.92 -7.82
CA ASP A 138 0.03 20.36 -9.22
C ASP A 138 0.59 19.27 -10.14
N LEU A 139 0.14 18.02 -9.95
CA LEU A 139 0.53 16.89 -10.79
C LEU A 139 -0.56 15.81 -10.86
N PRO A 140 -0.52 14.91 -11.86
CA PRO A 140 -1.42 13.76 -11.93
C PRO A 140 -1.29 12.87 -10.69
N VAL A 141 -2.43 12.46 -10.11
CA VAL A 141 -2.46 11.59 -8.93
C VAL A 141 -3.33 10.36 -9.19
N ASP A 142 -2.78 9.18 -8.89
CA ASP A 142 -3.50 7.91 -8.87
C ASP A 142 -3.75 7.49 -7.41
N LEU A 143 -5.02 7.37 -7.02
CA LEU A 143 -5.43 7.02 -5.66
C LEU A 143 -5.85 5.54 -5.59
N MET A 144 -5.27 4.82 -4.65
CA MET A 144 -5.71 3.48 -4.28
C MET A 144 -6.33 3.50 -2.88
N PRO A 145 -7.43 2.77 -2.64
CA PRO A 145 -7.98 2.60 -1.31
C PRO A 145 -7.13 1.67 -0.45
N GLY A 146 -7.11 1.90 0.86
CA GLY A 146 -6.60 0.96 1.87
C GLY A 146 -7.68 0.48 2.85
N PRO A 147 -7.31 -0.33 3.85
CA PRO A 147 -8.22 -0.82 4.90
C PRO A 147 -8.87 0.28 5.75
N THR A 148 -8.20 1.43 5.94
CA THR A 148 -8.69 2.53 6.79
C THR A 148 -9.50 3.58 6.03
N ASP A 149 -9.61 3.43 4.71
CA ASP A 149 -10.33 4.37 3.84
C ASP A 149 -11.83 4.01 3.75
N PRO A 150 -12.71 4.97 3.42
CA PRO A 150 -14.16 4.76 3.31
C PRO A 150 -14.56 3.98 2.05
N THR A 151 -14.20 2.71 1.98
CA THR A 151 -14.58 1.75 0.94
C THR A 151 -14.87 0.37 1.56
N ILE A 152 -15.14 -0.62 0.72
CA ILE A 152 -15.27 -2.02 1.15
C ILE A 152 -13.96 -2.54 1.74
N GLN A 153 -14.05 -3.35 2.79
CA GLN A 153 -12.87 -3.95 3.44
C GLN A 153 -12.37 -5.20 2.70
N SER A 154 -13.26 -5.91 2.01
CA SER A 154 -12.94 -7.12 1.24
C SER A 154 -12.19 -6.79 -0.05
N LEU A 155 -11.19 -7.60 -0.40
CA LEU A 155 -10.51 -7.50 -1.69
C LEU A 155 -11.35 -8.10 -2.84
N PRO A 156 -11.20 -7.62 -4.08
CA PRO A 156 -10.56 -6.36 -4.44
C PRO A 156 -11.42 -5.16 -3.98
N GLN A 157 -10.78 -4.17 -3.35
CA GLN A 157 -11.46 -2.96 -2.90
C GLN A 157 -11.82 -2.07 -4.09
N GLN A 158 -13.05 -1.54 -4.08
CA GLN A 158 -13.50 -0.58 -5.10
C GLN A 158 -12.85 0.79 -4.91
N ALA A 159 -12.66 1.49 -6.02
CA ALA A 159 -12.10 2.84 -6.03
C ALA A 159 -12.89 3.81 -5.15
N LEU A 160 -12.18 4.75 -4.51
CA LEU A 160 -12.80 5.77 -3.66
C LEU A 160 -13.73 6.66 -4.48
N HIS A 161 -14.93 6.91 -3.96
CA HIS A 161 -15.93 7.69 -4.67
C HIS A 161 -15.56 9.18 -4.73
N ARG A 162 -15.73 9.82 -5.89
CA ARG A 162 -15.36 11.22 -6.13
C ARG A 162 -16.07 12.23 -5.21
N CYS A 163 -17.26 11.87 -4.68
CA CYS A 163 -17.99 12.73 -3.74
C CYS A 163 -17.25 12.96 -2.42
N LEU A 164 -16.25 12.11 -2.09
CA LEU A 164 -15.41 12.28 -0.92
C LEU A 164 -14.41 13.43 -1.08
N PHE A 165 -14.16 13.86 -2.33
CA PHE A 165 -13.13 14.83 -2.70
C PHE A 165 -13.68 15.95 -3.61
N PRO A 166 -14.66 16.75 -3.15
CA PRO A 166 -15.26 17.79 -3.97
C PRO A 166 -14.28 18.89 -4.39
N LYS A 167 -13.37 19.33 -3.51
CA LYS A 167 -12.39 20.40 -3.80
C LYS A 167 -11.39 19.92 -4.85
N ALA A 168 -10.81 18.75 -4.64
CA ALA A 168 -9.87 18.16 -5.57
C ALA A 168 -10.55 17.89 -6.92
N THR A 169 -11.75 17.32 -6.94
CA THR A 169 -12.46 17.04 -8.20
C THR A 169 -12.80 18.32 -8.98
N ALA A 170 -13.13 19.42 -8.29
CA ALA A 170 -13.51 20.68 -8.95
C ALA A 170 -12.34 21.42 -9.61
N LEU A 171 -11.12 21.30 -9.07
CA LEU A 171 -9.94 22.07 -9.50
C LEU A 171 -9.10 21.37 -10.58
N ARG A 172 -9.39 20.11 -10.89
CA ARG A 172 -8.57 19.24 -11.74
C ARG A 172 -8.93 19.34 -13.23
N THR A 173 -8.61 20.48 -13.85
CA THR A 173 -8.68 20.66 -15.32
C THR A 173 -7.34 20.42 -16.02
N ALA A 174 -6.22 20.73 -15.35
CA ALA A 174 -4.87 20.56 -15.89
C ALA A 174 -4.23 19.20 -15.56
N HIS A 175 -4.50 18.66 -14.37
CA HIS A 175 -3.93 17.41 -13.88
C HIS A 175 -5.04 16.44 -13.47
N PRO A 176 -5.08 15.18 -13.94
CA PRO A 176 -6.13 14.24 -13.58
C PRO A 176 -5.98 13.72 -12.14
N LEU A 177 -7.10 13.44 -11.50
CA LEU A 177 -7.19 12.64 -10.28
C LEU A 177 -7.87 11.32 -10.63
N ASN A 178 -7.08 10.25 -10.68
CA ASN A 178 -7.58 8.92 -11.02
C ASN A 178 -7.88 8.14 -9.74
N HIS A 179 -9.06 7.54 -9.68
CA HIS A 179 -9.46 6.69 -8.56
C HIS A 179 -9.37 5.24 -9.04
N GLY A 180 -8.43 4.48 -8.47
CA GLY A 180 -8.17 3.09 -8.82
C GLY A 180 -8.66 2.11 -7.75
N PRO A 181 -8.85 0.82 -8.09
CA PRO A 181 -9.13 -0.23 -7.11
C PRO A 181 -7.87 -0.65 -6.34
N ASN A 182 -8.01 -1.55 -5.37
CA ASN A 182 -6.90 -2.29 -4.75
C ASN A 182 -7.19 -3.81 -4.85
N PRO A 183 -6.35 -4.63 -5.50
CA PRO A 183 -5.09 -4.31 -6.18
C PRO A 183 -5.26 -3.36 -7.38
N TRP A 184 -4.18 -2.65 -7.72
CA TRP A 184 -4.16 -1.63 -8.77
C TRP A 184 -3.17 -1.99 -9.88
N TRP A 185 -3.61 -1.83 -11.13
CA TRP A 185 -2.80 -2.03 -12.33
C TRP A 185 -2.80 -0.76 -13.18
N ALA A 186 -1.63 -0.35 -13.67
CA ALA A 186 -1.50 0.74 -14.64
C ALA A 186 -0.22 0.63 -15.47
N GLU A 187 -0.25 1.21 -16.69
CA GLU A 187 0.94 1.45 -17.49
C GLU A 187 1.37 2.91 -17.32
N ILE A 188 2.58 3.14 -16.82
CA ILE A 188 3.18 4.46 -16.64
C ILE A 188 4.56 4.48 -17.28
N GLY A 189 4.81 5.43 -18.18
CA GLY A 189 6.10 5.54 -18.87
C GLY A 189 6.52 4.28 -19.64
N GLY A 190 5.57 3.45 -20.06
CA GLY A 190 5.81 2.19 -20.78
C GLY A 190 6.22 1.01 -19.90
N ALA A 191 6.18 1.15 -18.58
CA ALA A 191 6.29 0.05 -17.62
C ALA A 191 4.91 -0.26 -17.01
N SER A 192 4.63 -1.55 -16.78
CA SER A 192 3.46 -1.99 -16.02
C SER A 192 3.76 -1.95 -14.52
N PHE A 193 2.82 -1.37 -13.78
CA PHE A 193 2.82 -1.23 -12.34
C PHE A 193 1.71 -2.09 -11.77
N LEU A 194 2.05 -2.86 -10.74
CA LEU A 194 1.12 -3.54 -9.86
C LEU A 194 1.30 -2.99 -8.44
N GLY A 195 0.21 -2.47 -7.87
CA GLY A 195 0.18 -1.93 -6.52
C GLY A 195 -0.79 -2.68 -5.63
N THR A 196 -0.43 -2.84 -4.36
CA THR A 196 -1.36 -3.25 -3.30
C THR A 196 -1.22 -2.35 -2.09
N SER A 197 -2.26 -2.25 -1.27
CA SER A 197 -2.26 -1.40 -0.06
C SER A 197 -1.71 -2.10 1.21
N GLY A 198 -1.02 -3.24 1.06
CA GLY A 198 -0.29 -3.91 2.15
C GLY A 198 -1.00 -5.10 2.80
N GLN A 199 -2.34 -5.13 2.77
CA GLN A 199 -3.15 -6.13 3.49
C GLN A 199 -2.77 -7.59 3.14
N ASN A 200 -2.48 -7.85 1.87
CA ASN A 200 -2.07 -9.16 1.38
C ASN A 200 -0.75 -9.65 1.99
N LEU A 201 0.28 -8.79 2.02
CA LEU A 201 1.57 -9.12 2.59
C LEU A 201 1.50 -9.17 4.13
N ASP A 202 0.76 -8.25 4.74
CA ASP A 202 0.51 -8.23 6.19
C ASP A 202 -0.15 -9.52 6.66
N ASP A 203 -1.10 -10.04 5.89
CA ASP A 203 -1.83 -11.25 6.26
C ASP A 203 -0.96 -12.50 6.16
N ILE A 204 -0.21 -12.69 5.06
CA ILE A 204 0.74 -13.81 4.92
C ILE A 204 1.80 -13.79 6.02
N TYR A 205 2.29 -12.59 6.37
CA TYR A 205 3.35 -12.44 7.36
C TYR A 205 2.96 -12.99 8.75
N LYS A 206 1.66 -13.07 9.07
CA LYS A 206 1.17 -13.67 10.33
C LYS A 206 1.46 -15.16 10.43
N TYR A 207 1.54 -15.86 9.31
CA TYR A 207 1.61 -17.32 9.25
C TYR A 207 3.02 -17.87 8.98
N VAL A 208 3.99 -16.98 8.73
CA VAL A 208 5.37 -17.37 8.39
C VAL A 208 6.34 -17.01 9.50
N VAL A 209 7.12 -18.00 9.92
CA VAL A 209 8.18 -17.85 10.92
C VAL A 209 9.48 -17.48 10.19
N ASP A 210 10.21 -16.49 10.72
CA ASP A 210 11.54 -16.06 10.25
C ASP A 210 11.73 -15.60 8.78
N GLU A 211 10.67 -15.32 8.03
CA GLU A 211 10.81 -14.73 6.70
C GLU A 211 10.80 -13.20 6.69
N ASP A 212 11.62 -12.61 5.80
CA ASP A 212 11.59 -11.18 5.52
C ASP A 212 10.43 -10.81 4.58
N ARG A 213 9.83 -9.64 4.84
CA ARG A 213 8.66 -9.15 4.08
C ARG A 213 8.97 -8.96 2.59
N LEU A 214 10.21 -8.59 2.25
CA LEU A 214 10.63 -8.42 0.85
C LEU A 214 10.75 -9.78 0.14
N SER A 215 11.25 -10.79 0.86
CA SER A 215 11.33 -12.16 0.37
C SER A 215 9.94 -12.75 0.14
N LEU A 216 8.99 -12.54 1.06
CA LEU A 216 7.59 -12.94 0.87
C LEU A 216 6.96 -12.26 -0.34
N ALA A 217 7.13 -10.94 -0.49
CA ALA A 217 6.63 -10.21 -1.66
C ALA A 217 7.23 -10.73 -2.98
N THR A 218 8.47 -11.21 -2.95
CA THR A 218 9.12 -11.87 -4.10
C THR A 218 8.50 -13.23 -4.39
N GLN A 219 8.32 -14.06 -3.36
CA GLN A 219 7.70 -15.37 -3.48
C GLN A 219 6.24 -15.30 -3.98
N MET A 220 5.48 -14.28 -3.59
CA MET A 220 4.12 -14.06 -4.10
C MET A 220 4.08 -13.94 -5.64
N LEU A 221 5.12 -13.36 -6.25
CA LEU A 221 5.24 -13.32 -7.71
C LEU A 221 5.55 -14.71 -8.27
N GLU A 222 6.41 -15.51 -7.62
CA GLU A 222 6.73 -16.89 -8.00
C GLU A 222 5.55 -17.86 -7.83
N TRP A 223 4.65 -17.55 -6.89
CA TRP A 223 3.37 -18.24 -6.73
C TRP A 223 2.34 -17.81 -7.78
N SER A 224 2.64 -16.80 -8.60
CA SER A 224 1.70 -16.18 -9.54
C SER A 224 0.41 -15.68 -8.86
N HIS A 225 0.49 -15.20 -7.62
CA HIS A 225 -0.71 -14.87 -6.83
C HIS A 225 -0.54 -13.64 -5.93
N ILE A 226 -1.44 -12.66 -6.07
CA ILE A 226 -1.40 -11.38 -5.35
C ILE A 226 -1.83 -11.52 -3.89
N ALA A 227 -2.75 -12.43 -3.57
CA ALA A 227 -3.34 -12.58 -2.24
C ALA A 227 -3.62 -14.07 -1.91
N PRO A 228 -2.59 -14.92 -1.75
CA PRO A 228 -2.72 -16.37 -1.59
C PRO A 228 -3.52 -16.81 -0.36
N THR A 229 -3.65 -15.96 0.65
CA THR A 229 -4.41 -16.25 1.87
C THR A 229 -5.89 -15.86 1.79
N ALA A 230 -6.33 -15.31 0.65
CA ALA A 230 -7.73 -15.06 0.38
C ALA A 230 -8.40 -16.31 -0.24
N PRO A 231 -9.64 -16.67 0.15
CA PRO A 231 -10.53 -15.98 1.08
C PRO A 231 -10.35 -16.32 2.58
N ASP A 232 -9.52 -17.32 2.91
CA ASP A 232 -9.55 -18.01 4.20
C ASP A 232 -9.24 -17.11 5.40
N THR A 233 -8.16 -16.33 5.31
CA THR A 233 -7.74 -15.42 6.39
C THR A 233 -7.79 -13.96 5.96
N LEU A 234 -7.70 -13.71 4.64
CA LEU A 234 -7.92 -12.39 4.06
C LEU A 234 -9.26 -12.35 3.32
N HIS A 235 -10.19 -11.55 3.82
CA HIS A 235 -11.53 -11.45 3.24
C HIS A 235 -11.50 -10.96 1.79
N CYS A 236 -12.11 -11.73 0.88
CA CYS A 236 -12.33 -11.32 -0.49
C CYS A 236 -13.77 -11.58 -0.95
N TYR A 237 -14.15 -10.92 -2.04
CA TYR A 237 -15.43 -11.19 -2.70
C TYR A 237 -15.43 -12.61 -3.28
N PRO A 238 -16.54 -13.38 -3.15
CA PRO A 238 -16.60 -14.76 -3.63
C PRO A 238 -16.81 -14.83 -5.15
N PHE A 239 -15.73 -14.70 -5.92
CA PHE A 239 -15.74 -14.87 -7.37
C PHE A 239 -16.04 -16.33 -7.76
N ARG A 240 -16.88 -16.53 -8.79
CA ARG A 240 -17.32 -17.87 -9.21
C ARG A 240 -16.51 -18.46 -10.37
N GLU A 241 -16.11 -17.62 -11.31
CA GLU A 241 -15.54 -18.09 -12.59
C GLU A 241 -14.02 -17.93 -12.65
N ARG A 242 -13.51 -16.81 -12.12
CA ARG A 242 -12.10 -16.46 -12.21
C ARG A 242 -11.65 -15.78 -10.93
N ASP A 243 -10.51 -16.21 -10.44
CA ASP A 243 -9.81 -15.54 -9.35
C ASP A 243 -9.08 -14.29 -9.89
N PRO A 244 -9.41 -13.07 -9.41
CA PRO A 244 -8.74 -11.84 -9.83
C PRO A 244 -7.32 -11.68 -9.26
N PHE A 245 -6.91 -12.49 -8.29
CA PHE A 245 -5.60 -12.40 -7.65
C PHE A 245 -4.52 -13.22 -8.36
N VAL A 246 -4.91 -14.10 -9.30
CA VAL A 246 -3.95 -14.81 -10.16
C VAL A 246 -3.30 -13.84 -11.14
N LEU A 247 -1.97 -13.79 -11.12
CA LEU A 247 -1.18 -12.93 -12.01
C LEU A 247 -1.28 -13.44 -13.46
N SER A 248 -1.80 -12.59 -14.34
CA SER A 248 -1.89 -12.89 -15.78
C SER A 248 -0.63 -12.48 -16.54
N GLU A 249 0.08 -11.48 -16.01
CA GLU A 249 1.31 -10.93 -16.57
C GLU A 249 2.23 -10.48 -15.43
N LEU A 250 3.55 -10.49 -15.67
CA LEU A 250 4.52 -10.14 -14.64
C LEU A 250 4.77 -8.62 -14.66
N PRO A 251 4.51 -7.89 -13.56
CA PRO A 251 4.70 -6.44 -13.55
C PRO A 251 6.18 -6.05 -13.68
N GLN A 252 6.48 -4.90 -14.28
CA GLN A 252 7.83 -4.31 -14.21
C GLN A 252 8.10 -3.71 -12.83
N VAL A 253 7.08 -3.14 -12.18
CA VAL A 253 7.16 -2.58 -10.83
C VAL A 253 6.03 -3.19 -9.99
N TYR A 254 6.40 -3.87 -8.91
CA TYR A 254 5.48 -4.37 -7.90
C TYR A 254 5.70 -3.59 -6.59
N PHE A 255 4.69 -2.88 -6.10
CA PHE A 255 4.79 -2.17 -4.84
C PHE A 255 3.71 -2.60 -3.84
N VAL A 256 4.09 -2.60 -2.56
CA VAL A 256 3.23 -2.97 -1.44
C VAL A 256 3.22 -1.80 -0.45
N GLY A 257 2.05 -1.22 -0.25
CA GLY A 257 1.80 -0.09 0.64
C GLY A 257 1.86 -0.44 2.12
N ASN A 258 1.91 0.59 2.96
CA ASN A 258 1.69 0.55 4.41
C ASN A 258 2.62 -0.37 5.21
N GLN A 259 3.83 -0.60 4.70
CA GLN A 259 4.82 -1.46 5.34
C GLN A 259 5.55 -0.73 6.49
N PRO A 260 6.19 -1.45 7.42
CA PRO A 260 6.89 -0.83 8.55
C PRO A 260 8.10 0.02 8.13
N GLU A 261 8.81 -0.43 7.09
CA GLU A 261 10.04 0.18 6.61
C GLU A 261 10.14 0.12 5.08
N PHE A 262 10.97 1.00 4.52
CA PHE A 262 11.29 0.95 3.10
C PHE A 262 12.27 -0.19 2.80
N LYS A 263 11.92 -1.05 1.87
CA LYS A 263 12.81 -2.07 1.30
C LYS A 263 12.56 -2.21 -0.19
N THR A 264 13.60 -2.51 -0.96
CA THR A 264 13.44 -2.77 -2.40
C THR A 264 14.43 -3.80 -2.91
N HIS A 265 14.00 -4.57 -3.90
CA HIS A 265 14.81 -5.57 -4.60
C HIS A 265 14.51 -5.54 -6.09
N LEU A 266 15.52 -5.81 -6.92
CA LEU A 266 15.33 -6.03 -8.36
C LEU A 266 15.48 -7.51 -8.64
N GLN A 267 14.37 -8.17 -8.93
CA GLN A 267 14.37 -9.59 -9.26
C GLN A 267 14.43 -9.77 -10.78
N GLU A 268 15.35 -10.61 -11.24
CA GLU A 268 15.41 -11.05 -12.62
C GLU A 268 14.85 -12.47 -12.74
N TYR A 269 14.08 -12.73 -13.80
CA TYR A 269 13.49 -14.02 -14.09
C TYR A 269 13.86 -14.46 -15.52
N GLY A 270 14.02 -15.77 -15.71
CA GLY A 270 14.29 -16.37 -17.02
C GLY A 270 15.77 -16.34 -17.45
N PRO A 271 16.09 -16.96 -18.61
CA PRO A 271 17.45 -17.05 -19.13
C PRO A 271 17.98 -15.68 -19.61
N PRO A 272 19.31 -15.51 -19.76
CA PRO A 272 19.94 -14.26 -20.19
C PRO A 272 19.37 -13.64 -21.47
N GLU A 273 18.88 -14.46 -22.39
CA GLU A 273 18.36 -14.04 -23.69
C GLU A 273 16.96 -13.42 -23.62
N ASN A 274 16.18 -13.73 -22.58
CA ASN A 274 14.81 -13.24 -22.39
C ASN A 274 14.55 -12.89 -20.92
N ARG A 275 15.46 -12.12 -20.30
CA ARG A 275 15.33 -11.73 -18.90
C ARG A 275 14.16 -10.78 -18.68
N SER A 276 13.22 -11.21 -17.86
CA SER A 276 12.21 -10.32 -17.29
C SER A 276 12.74 -9.70 -16.00
N ARG A 277 12.40 -8.44 -15.74
CA ARG A 277 12.85 -7.72 -14.55
C ARG A 277 11.68 -7.11 -13.81
N THR A 278 11.60 -7.36 -12.51
CA THR A 278 10.57 -6.78 -11.65
C THR A 278 11.24 -6.09 -10.46
N ARG A 279 10.97 -4.80 -10.32
CA ARG A 279 11.35 -4.01 -9.15
C ARG A 279 10.28 -4.18 -8.09
N ILE A 280 10.65 -4.78 -6.97
CA ILE A 280 9.77 -4.99 -5.81
C ILE A 280 10.05 -3.88 -4.79
N ILE A 281 9.01 -3.25 -4.26
CA ILE A 281 9.12 -2.08 -3.38
C ILE A 281 8.14 -2.22 -2.21
N LEU A 282 8.66 -2.21 -1.00
CA LEU A 282 7.87 -2.05 0.22
C LEU A 282 7.85 -0.56 0.57
N LEU A 283 6.66 0.04 0.54
CA LEU A 283 6.46 1.45 0.83
C LEU A 283 6.19 1.62 2.33
N PRO A 284 6.96 2.44 3.03
CA PRO A 284 6.69 2.72 4.43
C PRO A 284 5.43 3.57 4.58
N ARG A 285 4.83 3.57 5.78
CA ARG A 285 3.78 4.54 6.13
C ARG A 285 4.38 5.94 6.20
N PHE A 286 3.88 6.87 5.40
CA PHE A 286 4.39 8.24 5.30
C PHE A 286 4.13 9.04 6.57
N SER A 287 2.97 8.83 7.20
CA SER A 287 2.56 9.41 8.48
C SER A 287 3.59 9.19 9.59
N ARG A 288 4.39 8.10 9.52
CA ARG A 288 5.44 7.73 10.49
C ARG A 288 6.87 7.90 9.98
N SER A 289 7.15 7.52 8.73
CA SER A 289 8.51 7.59 8.15
C SER A 289 8.90 8.95 7.57
N GLY A 290 7.94 9.73 7.06
CA GLY A 290 8.21 10.95 6.28
C GLY A 290 8.95 10.70 4.96
N THR A 291 8.93 9.47 4.44
CA THR A 291 9.71 9.05 3.27
C THR A 291 8.82 8.90 2.03
N ILE A 292 9.24 9.52 0.93
CA ILE A 292 8.67 9.33 -0.41
C ILE A 292 9.59 8.41 -1.20
N VAL A 293 9.00 7.55 -2.03
CA VAL A 293 9.76 6.68 -2.93
C VAL A 293 9.59 7.15 -4.36
N LEU A 294 10.69 7.38 -5.08
CA LEU A 294 10.67 7.74 -6.49
C LEU A 294 11.16 6.55 -7.33
N VAL A 295 10.45 6.28 -8.42
CA VAL A 295 10.76 5.19 -9.34
C VAL A 295 10.85 5.72 -10.76
N ASP A 296 11.94 5.40 -11.45
CA ASP A 296 12.04 5.62 -12.88
C ASP A 296 11.38 4.43 -13.63
N PRO A 297 10.31 4.67 -14.41
CA PRO A 297 9.62 3.60 -15.14
C PRO A 297 10.50 2.94 -16.21
N ILE A 298 11.56 3.60 -16.69
CA ILE A 298 12.42 3.10 -17.75
C ILE A 298 13.57 2.26 -17.18
N SER A 299 14.32 2.83 -16.22
CA SER A 299 15.50 2.16 -15.64
C SER A 299 15.16 1.21 -14.49
N LEU A 300 13.94 1.32 -13.93
CA LEU A 300 13.50 0.63 -12.71
C LEU A 300 14.41 0.93 -11.51
N VAL A 301 15.14 2.05 -11.53
CA VAL A 301 15.88 2.56 -10.39
C VAL A 301 14.91 3.20 -9.42
N CYS A 302 15.11 2.90 -8.15
CA CYS A 302 14.29 3.39 -7.05
C CYS A 302 15.19 4.21 -6.10
N GLN A 303 14.72 5.37 -5.67
CA GLN A 303 15.40 6.24 -4.71
C GLN A 303 14.39 6.79 -3.70
N THR A 304 14.84 7.00 -2.47
CA THR A 304 14.01 7.54 -1.39
C THR A 304 14.34 9.01 -1.14
N VAL A 305 13.31 9.80 -0.86
CA VAL A 305 13.46 11.19 -0.38
C VAL A 305 12.85 11.28 1.01
N LEU A 306 13.67 11.61 2.00
CA LEU A 306 13.23 11.86 3.37
C LEU A 306 12.88 13.35 3.50
N LEU A 307 11.59 13.66 3.70
CA LEU A 307 11.15 15.05 3.84
C LEU A 307 11.28 15.54 5.28
N LEU A 308 10.94 14.69 6.24
CA LEU A 308 11.02 14.99 7.67
C LEU A 308 11.51 13.75 8.43
N PRO A 309 12.41 13.88 9.43
CA PRO A 309 12.97 12.75 10.16
C PRO A 309 11.90 11.83 10.75
N SER A 310 12.22 10.53 10.81
CA SER A 310 11.35 9.50 11.40
C SER A 310 11.15 9.71 12.91
N LEU A 311 10.04 9.19 13.44
CA LEU A 311 9.74 9.28 14.86
C LEU A 311 10.70 8.37 15.66
N GLU A 312 11.48 8.92 16.58
CA GLU A 312 11.99 8.13 17.71
C GLU A 312 10.90 8.10 18.80
N LYS A 313 10.58 6.93 19.34
CA LYS A 313 9.75 6.81 20.55
C LYS A 313 10.52 7.45 21.71
N LEU A 314 10.08 8.62 22.19
CA LEU A 314 10.57 9.19 23.44
C LEU A 314 9.95 8.41 24.62
N PRO A 315 10.74 8.04 25.64
CA PRO A 315 10.29 7.13 26.70
C PRO A 315 9.30 7.71 27.73
N ASP A 316 8.97 9.01 27.70
CA ASP A 316 8.27 9.69 28.81
C ASP A 316 7.07 10.60 28.41
N GLU A 317 6.48 10.47 27.21
CA GLU A 317 5.19 11.14 26.95
C GLU A 317 4.02 10.28 27.44
N PRO A 318 3.06 10.85 28.22
CA PRO A 318 1.89 10.11 28.68
C PRO A 318 1.07 9.62 27.48
N ASP A 319 0.54 8.40 27.58
CA ASP A 319 -0.20 7.60 26.58
C ASP A 319 -1.48 8.26 25.99
N ASP A 320 -1.67 9.56 26.15
CA ASP A 320 -2.83 10.31 25.65
C ASP A 320 -2.64 10.82 24.20
N LEU A 321 -1.47 10.59 23.56
CA LEU A 321 -1.12 11.18 22.24
C LEU A 321 -0.83 10.22 21.09
N ASP A 322 -0.87 8.90 21.29
CA ASP A 322 -0.76 7.93 20.19
C ASP A 322 -1.41 6.60 20.62
N SER A 323 -2.65 6.32 20.21
CA SER A 323 -3.15 4.93 20.19
C SER A 323 -2.38 4.05 19.18
N ASP A 324 -1.46 4.67 18.44
CA ASP A 324 -0.63 4.11 17.38
C ASP A 324 0.52 3.23 17.85
N GLY A 325 0.68 3.02 19.16
CA GLY A 325 1.71 2.13 19.71
C GLY A 325 1.59 0.68 19.26
N GLN A 326 0.38 0.23 18.89
CA GLN A 326 0.09 -1.13 18.41
C GLN A 326 0.20 -1.28 16.88
N ASP A 327 0.07 -0.20 16.11
CA ASP A 327 0.02 -0.24 14.65
C ASP A 327 1.41 -0.35 13.96
N HIS A 328 2.50 -0.19 14.73
CA HIS A 328 3.89 -0.35 14.26
C HIS A 328 4.42 -1.77 14.48
N LEU A 329 3.80 -2.55 15.37
CA LEU A 329 4.24 -3.94 15.55
C LEU A 329 3.85 -4.69 14.27
N PRO A 330 4.79 -5.45 13.67
CA PRO A 330 4.39 -6.39 12.64
C PRO A 330 3.26 -7.25 13.22
N PRO A 331 2.27 -7.63 12.39
CA PRO A 331 1.09 -8.32 12.89
C PRO A 331 1.54 -9.57 13.66
N GLU A 332 0.91 -9.81 14.81
CA GLU A 332 1.31 -10.89 15.71
C GLU A 332 1.37 -12.21 14.96
N LYS A 333 2.54 -12.88 15.03
CA LYS A 333 2.74 -14.17 14.38
C LYS A 333 1.91 -15.22 15.10
N LEU A 334 1.18 -16.00 14.32
CA LEU A 334 0.46 -17.17 14.79
C LEU A 334 1.45 -18.33 14.85
N VAL A 335 1.78 -18.78 16.07
CA VAL A 335 2.59 -19.97 16.27
C VAL A 335 1.70 -21.19 16.05
N MET A 336 1.85 -21.86 14.90
CA MET A 336 1.26 -23.18 14.70
C MET A 336 2.23 -24.21 15.27
N GLU A 337 1.88 -24.82 16.40
CA GLU A 337 2.55 -26.03 16.88
C GLU A 337 2.18 -27.16 15.92
N ILE A 338 2.99 -27.36 14.88
CA ILE A 338 2.92 -28.56 14.05
C ILE A 338 3.67 -29.63 14.84
N ASP A 339 2.91 -30.43 15.58
CA ASP A 339 3.39 -31.64 16.23
C ASP A 339 3.80 -32.61 15.11
N ALA A 340 5.04 -32.50 14.65
CA ALA A 340 5.66 -33.51 13.80
C ALA A 340 5.82 -34.73 14.70
N GLY A 341 4.79 -35.59 14.70
CA GLY A 341 4.76 -36.78 15.54
C GLY A 341 6.08 -37.52 15.44
N ASP A 342 6.72 -37.70 16.59
CA ASP A 342 8.02 -38.34 16.75
C ASP A 342 8.12 -39.59 15.85
N ASP A 343 9.17 -39.62 15.02
CA ASP A 343 9.66 -40.82 14.35
C ASP A 343 10.24 -41.77 15.42
N ASP A 344 9.36 -42.34 16.26
CA ASP A 344 9.66 -43.52 17.05
C ASP A 344 9.48 -44.77 16.16
N ASP A 345 10.47 -45.02 15.30
CA ASP A 345 10.68 -46.33 14.66
C ASP A 345 12.06 -46.87 15.11
N GLU A 346 12.07 -47.63 16.23
CA GLU A 346 13.08 -48.67 16.52
C GLU A 346 12.69 -50.02 15.89
#